data_AF-A0A942GK49-F1
#
_entry.id   AF-A0A942GK49-F1
#
_cell.length_a   1.000
_cell.length_b   1.000
_cell.length_c   1.000
_cell.angle_alpha   90.00
_cell.angle_beta   90.00
_cell.angle_gamma   90.00
#
_symmetry.space_group_name_H-M   'P 1'
#
loop_
_entity.id
_entity.type
_entity.pdbx_description
1 polymer ?
#
loop_
_entity_poly.entity_id
_entity_poly.type
_entity_poly.pdbx_seq_one_letter_code
_entity_poly.pdbx_strand_id
1 'polypeptide(L)'
;MILNFDQSIPVHLILRQRDNYDKLFLVKKNGVDYDWANVTEVILEVKKSKSAADKIIELKKSSGGIETNVGQMIFHLPPGKTDIEPGDYSSLELLILFESSKPKLWFDGSCTVKPRSIQVV
;
A
#
# COMPACT_ATOMS: atom_id res chain seq x y z
N MET A 1 -12.41 2.99 -1.54
CA MET A 1 -12.05 3.32 -0.14
C MET A 1 -11.39 4.68 -0.14
N ILE A 2 -11.68 5.56 0.82
CA ILE A 2 -11.07 6.90 0.88
C ILE A 2 -9.93 6.86 1.89
N LEU A 3 -8.73 7.22 1.45
CA LEU A 3 -7.57 7.54 2.27
C LEU A 3 -7.49 9.07 2.39
N ASN A 4 -7.48 9.58 3.61
CA ASN A 4 -7.32 11.00 3.87
C ASN A 4 -5.91 11.23 4.43
N PHE A 5 -5.10 12.08 3.80
CA PHE A 5 -3.72 12.35 4.21
C PHE A 5 -3.61 12.92 5.62
N ASP A 6 -4.67 13.55 6.11
CA ASP A 6 -4.69 14.28 7.38
C ASP A 6 -5.33 13.47 8.52
N GLN A 7 -5.77 12.23 8.26
CA GLN A 7 -6.40 11.37 9.26
C GLN A 7 -5.92 9.92 9.13
N SER A 8 -5.49 9.33 10.24
CA SER A 8 -5.26 7.89 10.35
C SER A 8 -6.62 7.18 10.34
N ILE A 9 -7.01 6.60 9.21
CA ILE A 9 -8.20 5.73 9.13
C ILE A 9 -7.69 4.29 9.21
N PRO A 10 -8.29 3.39 10.01
CA PRO A 10 -8.03 1.96 9.90
C PRO A 10 -8.41 1.49 8.49
N VAL A 11 -7.40 1.20 7.67
CA VAL A 11 -7.57 0.88 6.24
C VAL A 11 -7.84 -0.61 6.10
N HIS A 12 -9.09 -1.06 6.01
CA HIS A 12 -9.33 -2.47 5.66
C HIS A 12 -8.98 -2.74 4.19
N LEU A 13 -7.76 -3.24 3.99
CA LEU A 13 -7.26 -3.66 2.70
C LEU A 13 -7.76 -5.10 2.40
N ILE A 14 -8.15 -5.37 1.16
CA ILE A 14 -8.58 -6.70 0.72
C ILE A 14 -8.15 -6.81 -0.74
N LEU A 15 -7.20 -7.71 -1.02
CA LEU A 15 -6.66 -7.99 -2.35
C LEU A 15 -7.03 -9.42 -2.75
N ARG A 16 -7.95 -9.62 -3.70
CA ARG A 16 -8.54 -10.94 -4.01
C ARG A 16 -8.01 -11.58 -5.28
N GLN A 17 -8.08 -12.91 -5.35
CA GLN A 17 -7.82 -13.71 -6.55
C GLN A 17 -9.04 -13.81 -7.48
N ARG A 18 -8.83 -13.40 -8.74
CA ARG A 18 -9.62 -13.48 -9.99
C ARG A 18 -10.28 -12.17 -10.49
N ASP A 19 -9.96 -11.92 -11.76
CA ASP A 19 -10.44 -10.97 -12.79
C ASP A 19 -10.35 -9.45 -12.62
N ASN A 20 -9.82 -8.90 -11.53
CA ASN A 20 -9.13 -7.59 -11.50
C ASN A 20 -8.61 -7.34 -10.08
N TYR A 21 -7.28 -7.35 -9.93
CA TYR A 21 -6.58 -7.33 -8.63
C TYR A 21 -6.31 -5.92 -8.12
N ASP A 22 -6.73 -4.93 -8.89
CA ASP A 22 -6.43 -3.54 -8.67
C ASP A 22 -7.27 -3.01 -7.52
N LYS A 23 -6.59 -2.66 -6.42
CA LYS A 23 -7.27 -1.99 -5.32
C LYS A 23 -7.15 -0.50 -5.50
N LEU A 24 -8.28 0.13 -5.83
CA LEU A 24 -8.40 1.58 -5.90
C LEU A 24 -8.62 2.20 -4.50
N PHE A 25 -7.77 3.16 -4.19
CA PHE A 25 -7.85 4.07 -3.07
C PHE A 25 -8.12 5.47 -3.64
N LEU A 26 -9.19 6.09 -3.17
CA LEU A 26 -9.42 7.51 -3.38
C LEU A 26 -8.58 8.25 -2.35
N VAL A 27 -7.72 9.17 -2.78
CA VAL A 27 -6.75 9.82 -1.92
C VAL A 27 -7.04 11.31 -1.87
N LYS A 28 -7.26 11.82 -0.65
CA LYS A 28 -7.57 13.23 -0.40
C LYS A 28 -6.58 13.84 0.58
N LYS A 29 -6.34 15.14 0.45
CA LYS A 29 -5.61 15.99 1.40
C LYS A 29 -6.41 17.27 1.59
N ASN A 30 -6.72 17.59 2.85
CA ASN A 30 -7.60 18.67 3.28
C ASN A 30 -8.97 18.64 2.56
N GLY A 31 -9.50 17.44 2.32
CA GLY A 31 -10.77 17.23 1.62
C GLY A 31 -10.71 17.37 0.09
N VAL A 32 -9.56 17.75 -0.47
CA VAL A 32 -9.31 17.88 -1.92
C VAL A 32 -8.60 16.65 -2.44
N ASP A 33 -8.88 16.26 -3.68
CA ASP A 33 -8.19 15.15 -4.35
C ASP A 33 -6.68 15.41 -4.39
N TYR A 34 -5.90 14.42 -3.97
CA TYR A 34 -4.46 14.58 -3.84
C TYR A 34 -3.76 14.61 -5.20
N ASP A 35 -2.89 15.61 -5.37
CA ASP A 35 -2.00 15.73 -6.52
C ASP A 35 -0.65 15.07 -6.23
N TRP A 36 -0.27 14.12 -7.08
CA TRP A 36 0.94 13.31 -6.96
C TRP A 36 2.18 13.95 -7.61
N ALA A 37 2.08 15.18 -8.13
CA ALA A 37 3.16 15.84 -8.88
C ALA A 37 4.54 15.81 -8.19
N ASN A 38 4.58 15.88 -6.85
CA ASN A 38 5.84 15.90 -6.10
C ASN A 38 6.32 14.52 -5.60
N VAL A 39 5.59 13.43 -5.93
CA VAL A 39 5.86 12.08 -5.46
C VAL A 39 6.69 11.31 -6.49
N THR A 40 7.88 10.88 -6.10
CA THR A 40 8.78 10.10 -6.96
C THR A 40 8.50 8.61 -6.90
N GLU A 41 8.17 8.11 -5.72
CA GLU A 41 7.97 6.68 -5.48
C GLU A 41 6.92 6.46 -4.40
N VAL A 42 6.16 5.38 -4.58
CA VAL A 42 5.25 4.85 -3.56
C VAL A 42 5.62 3.39 -3.36
N ILE A 43 5.79 2.98 -2.10
CA ILE A 43 6.18 1.62 -1.75
C ILE A 43 5.22 1.07 -0.69
N LEU A 44 4.58 -0.06 -0.99
CA LEU A 44 3.84 -0.85 -0.01
C LEU A 44 4.67 -2.07 0.39
N GLU A 45 4.98 -2.22 1.67
CA GLU A 45 5.78 -3.33 2.20
C GLU A 45 5.00 -4.11 3.26
N VAL A 46 5.09 -5.45 3.20
CA VAL A 46 4.68 -6.34 4.30
C VAL A 46 5.89 -7.10 4.78
N LYS A 47 6.13 -7.06 6.09
CA LYS A 47 7.23 -7.74 6.78
C LYS A 47 6.70 -8.53 7.97
N LYS A 48 7.42 -9.58 8.34
CA LYS A 48 7.09 -10.36 9.56
C LYS A 48 7.16 -9.50 10.80
N SER A 49 8.17 -8.63 10.87
CA SER A 49 8.36 -7.58 11.87
C SER A 49 9.07 -6.38 11.28
N LYS A 50 9.01 -5.23 11.96
CA LYS A 50 9.67 -3.99 11.51
C LYS A 50 11.18 -4.11 11.30
N SER A 51 11.81 -5.02 12.04
CA SER A 51 13.26 -5.30 11.96
C SER A 51 13.60 -6.40 10.96
N ALA A 52 12.61 -7.07 10.35
CA ALA A 52 12.87 -8.12 9.38
C ALA A 52 13.42 -7.52 8.08
N ALA A 53 14.52 -8.09 7.58
CA ALA A 53 15.09 -7.70 6.30
C ALA A 53 14.23 -8.20 5.12
N ASP A 54 13.65 -9.39 5.27
CA ASP A 54 12.85 -10.02 4.23
C ASP A 54 11.45 -9.41 4.13
N LYS A 55 11.10 -8.99 2.92
CA LYS A 55 9.80 -8.44 2.57
C LYS A 55 8.94 -9.55 1.99
N ILE A 56 7.85 -9.88 2.67
CA ILE A 56 6.85 -10.82 2.16
C ILE A 56 6.11 -10.21 0.97
N ILE A 57 5.84 -8.91 1.03
CA ILE A 57 5.26 -8.15 -0.07
C ILE A 57 6.05 -6.85 -0.23
N GLU A 58 6.28 -6.49 -1.48
CA GLU A 58 6.81 -5.19 -1.88
C GLU A 58 6.13 -4.82 -3.20
N LEU A 59 5.37 -3.73 -3.21
CA LEU A 59 4.81 -3.12 -4.42
C LEU A 59 5.43 -1.74 -4.57
N LYS A 60 5.92 -1.41 -5.77
CA LYS A 60 6.53 -0.12 -6.08
C LYS A 60 5.83 0.53 -7.26
N LYS A 61 5.75 1.85 -7.28
CA LYS A 61 5.28 2.62 -8.45
C LYS A 61 6.25 2.45 -9.62
N SER A 62 7.56 2.53 -9.38
CA SER A 62 8.59 2.35 -10.42
C SER A 62 8.57 0.99 -11.12
N SER A 63 8.08 -0.05 -10.44
CA SER A 63 7.97 -1.40 -10.99
C SER A 63 6.57 -1.74 -11.55
N GLY A 64 5.67 -0.74 -11.64
CA GLY A 64 4.29 -0.94 -12.10
C GLY A 64 3.38 -1.67 -11.10
N GLY A 65 3.82 -1.87 -9.85
CA GLY A 65 2.99 -2.45 -8.79
C GLY A 65 2.02 -1.46 -8.16
N ILE A 66 2.20 -0.15 -8.42
CA ILE A 66 1.33 0.93 -7.96
C ILE A 66 1.14 1.95 -9.09
N GLU A 67 -0.09 2.30 -9.40
CA GLU A 67 -0.45 3.41 -10.28
C GLU A 67 -1.03 4.57 -9.45
N THR A 68 -0.75 5.80 -9.85
CA THR A 68 -1.24 7.01 -9.19
C THR A 68 -1.83 7.97 -10.22
N ASN A 69 -3.06 8.42 -9.97
CA ASN A 69 -3.74 9.47 -10.74
C ASN A 69 -4.24 10.54 -9.76
N VAL A 70 -4.65 11.71 -10.23
CA VAL A 70 -5.19 12.76 -9.34
C VAL A 70 -6.34 12.19 -8.51
N GLY A 71 -6.21 12.27 -7.18
CA GLY A 71 -7.20 11.73 -6.25
C GLY A 71 -7.26 10.22 -6.14
N GLN A 72 -6.34 9.47 -6.78
CA GLN A 72 -6.42 8.03 -6.90
C GLN A 72 -5.05 7.34 -6.76
N MET A 73 -5.05 6.18 -6.11
CA MET A 73 -3.90 5.28 -6.04
C MET A 73 -4.42 3.85 -6.23
N ILE A 74 -3.77 3.08 -7.08
CA ILE A 74 -4.17 1.72 -7.43
C ILE A 74 -3.01 0.80 -7.11
N PHE A 75 -3.27 -0.25 -6.32
CA PHE A 75 -2.28 -1.30 -6.07
C PHE A 75 -2.52 -2.48 -7.00
N HIS A 76 -1.52 -2.81 -7.81
CA HIS A 76 -1.51 -3.97 -8.70
C HIS A 76 -0.77 -5.11 -8.01
N LEU A 77 -1.48 -6.18 -7.64
CA LEU A 77 -0.81 -7.40 -7.19
C LEU A 77 -0.31 -8.21 -8.39
N PRO A 78 0.98 -8.54 -8.47
CA PRO A 78 1.50 -9.34 -9.56
C PRO A 78 1.03 -10.81 -9.46
N PRO A 79 0.73 -11.48 -10.60
CA PRO A 79 0.26 -12.87 -10.63
C PRO A 79 1.22 -13.90 -10.02
N GLY A 80 2.52 -13.59 -9.94
CA GLY A 80 3.56 -14.48 -9.40
C GLY A 80 3.79 -14.37 -7.89
N LYS A 81 3.15 -13.42 -7.20
CA LYS A 81 3.21 -13.32 -5.72
C LYS A 81 2.09 -14.11 -5.03
N THR A 82 1.54 -15.11 -5.72
CA THR A 82 0.46 -15.99 -5.24
C THR A 82 0.84 -16.85 -4.04
N ASP A 83 2.12 -16.86 -3.64
CA ASP A 83 2.65 -17.68 -2.54
C ASP A 83 2.93 -16.86 -1.28
N ILE A 84 2.18 -15.79 -1.05
CA ILE A 84 2.23 -15.14 0.26
C ILE A 84 1.57 -16.06 1.28
N GLU A 85 2.37 -16.62 2.19
CA GLU A 85 1.88 -17.51 3.24
C GLU A 85 0.83 -16.77 4.08
N PRO A 86 -0.39 -17.33 4.23
CA PRO A 86 -1.38 -16.76 5.13
C PRO A 86 -0.85 -16.70 6.56
N GLY A 87 -1.09 -15.61 7.27
CA GLY A 87 -0.61 -15.43 8.63
C GLY A 87 -0.75 -14.00 9.11
N ASP A 88 -0.40 -13.80 10.38
CA ASP A 88 -0.34 -12.48 10.99
C ASP A 88 1.06 -11.90 10.84
N TYR A 89 1.11 -10.67 10.34
CA TYR A 89 2.32 -9.91 10.08
C TYR A 89 2.29 -8.64 10.89
N SER A 90 3.36 -8.38 11.64
CA SER A 90 3.42 -7.24 12.56
C SER A 90 3.87 -5.94 11.90
N SER A 91 4.06 -5.92 10.57
CA SER A 91 4.47 -4.74 9.82
C SER A 91 3.86 -4.74 8.41
N LEU A 92 3.00 -3.76 8.18
CA LEU A 92 2.52 -3.28 6.88
C LEU A 92 2.84 -1.79 6.82
N GLU A 93 3.65 -1.39 5.85
CA GLU A 93 4.17 -0.03 5.73
C GLU A 93 3.85 0.53 4.34
N LEU A 94 3.28 1.74 4.28
CA LEU A 94 3.16 2.51 3.04
C LEU A 94 4.10 3.71 3.12
N LEU A 95 5.10 3.71 2.26
CA LEU A 95 6.12 4.75 2.17
C LEU A 95 5.85 5.62 0.94
N ILE A 96 5.91 6.94 1.10
CA ILE A 96 5.88 7.90 0.00
C ILE A 96 7.20 8.65 -0.03
N LEU A 97 7.86 8.64 -1.18
CA LEU A 97 9.07 9.42 -1.43
C LEU A 97 8.71 10.63 -2.29
N PHE A 98 9.32 11.76 -1.97
CA PHE A 98 9.10 13.02 -2.66
C PHE A 98 10.40 13.50 -3.29
N GLU A 99 10.32 14.26 -4.38
CA GLU A 99 11.49 14.73 -5.15
C GLU A 99 12.54 15.45 -4.31
N SER A 100 12.10 16.19 -3.30
CA SER A 100 12.96 17.10 -2.52
C SER A 100 12.86 16.89 -1.01
N SER A 101 12.34 15.75 -0.54
CA SER A 101 12.20 15.51 0.91
C SER A 101 12.43 14.06 1.31
N LYS A 102 12.65 13.86 2.62
CA LYS A 102 12.84 12.51 3.18
C LYS A 102 11.58 11.66 2.93
N PRO A 103 11.74 10.33 2.76
CA PRO A 103 10.61 9.41 2.69
C PRO A 103 9.68 9.63 3.88
N LYS A 104 8.39 9.74 3.61
CA LYS A 104 7.36 9.83 4.63
C LYS A 104 6.70 8.46 4.78
N LEU A 105 6.80 7.89 5.98
CA LEU A 105 5.97 6.75 6.36
C LEU A 105 4.53 7.26 6.53
N TRP A 106 3.65 6.76 5.68
CA TRP A 106 2.28 7.25 5.60
C TRP A 106 1.28 6.28 6.24
N PHE A 107 1.56 4.99 6.17
CA PHE A 107 0.84 3.96 6.92
C PHE A 107 1.85 3.05 7.61
N ASP A 108 1.59 2.72 8.87
CA ASP A 108 2.35 1.78 9.70
C ASP A 108 1.37 1.04 10.59
N GLY A 109 1.28 -0.27 10.44
CA GLY A 109 0.38 -1.11 11.22
C GLY A 109 0.70 -2.59 11.09
N SER A 110 -0.15 -3.43 11.65
CA SER A 110 -0.11 -4.87 11.43
C SER A 110 -1.16 -5.29 10.41
N CYS A 111 -0.99 -6.47 9.83
CA CYS A 111 -1.97 -7.03 8.94
C CYS A 111 -2.04 -8.56 9.03
N THR A 112 -3.23 -9.09 8.84
CA THR A 112 -3.46 -10.52 8.60
C THR A 112 -3.54 -10.74 7.10
N VAL A 113 -2.58 -11.50 6.55
CA VAL A 113 -2.68 -11.99 5.19
C VAL A 113 -3.49 -13.29 5.19
N LYS A 114 -4.53 -13.31 4.38
CA LYS A 114 -5.33 -14.48 4.04
C LYS A 114 -4.98 -14.86 2.59
N PRO A 115 -5.26 -16.09 2.14
CA PRO A 115 -4.94 -16.54 0.78
C PRO A 115 -5.39 -15.61 -0.35
N ARG A 116 -6.34 -14.71 -0.07
CA ARG A 116 -6.94 -13.77 -1.03
C ARG A 116 -7.28 -12.41 -0.40
N SER A 117 -6.55 -11.95 0.63
CA SER A 117 -6.70 -10.58 1.16
C SER A 117 -5.63 -10.23 2.18
N ILE A 118 -5.28 -8.95 2.30
CA ILE A 118 -4.44 -8.44 3.40
C ILE A 118 -5.30 -7.54 4.28
N GLN A 119 -5.81 -8.05 5.39
CA GLN A 119 -6.60 -7.27 6.33
C GLN A 119 -5.68 -6.50 7.25
N VAL A 120 -5.74 -5.17 7.23
CA VAL A 120 -5.07 -4.34 8.25
C VAL A 120 -5.81 -4.43 9.57
N VAL A 121 -5.05 -4.52 10.66
CA VAL A 121 -5.53 -4.62 12.04
C VAL A 121 -5.28 -3.31 12.77
#